data_AF-A0A7R9KWX5-F1
#
_entry.id   AF-A0A7R9KWX5-F1
#
_cell.length_a   1.000
_cell.length_b   1.000
_cell.length_c   1.000
_cell.angle_alpha   90.00
_cell.angle_beta   90.00
_cell.angle_gamma   90.00
#
_symmetry.space_group_name_H-M   'P 1'
#
loop_
_entity.id
_entity.type
_entity.pdbx_description
1 polymer ?
#
loop_
_entity_poly.entity_id
_entity_poly.type
_entity_poly.pdbx_seq_one_letter_code
_entity_poly.pdbx_strand_id
1 'polypeptide(L)'
;CHCSKEECHLRPVIHVLKHAGCVPKPIPSFACYGTCSSYVQVSGSKFWQVERSCMCCQEMGEREASIAIFCPKQIPRFRKVRHIFLLII
;
A
#
# COMPACT_ATOMS: atom_id res chain seq x y z
N CYS A 1 -3.25 4.65 7.52
CA CYS A 1 -2.46 5.75 6.93
C CYS A 1 -1.89 6.57 8.06
N HIS A 2 -0.63 6.96 7.99
CA HIS A 2 -0.06 7.81 9.02
C HIS A 2 0.82 8.90 8.44
N CYS A 3 0.51 10.11 8.88
CA CYS A 3 1.39 11.25 8.83
C CYS A 3 1.49 11.84 10.24
N SER A 4 2.64 12.40 10.62
CA SER A 4 2.87 12.85 12.00
C SER A 4 1.98 14.04 12.41
N LYS A 5 1.38 14.79 11.46
CA LYS A 5 0.58 16.01 11.77
C LYS A 5 -0.22 16.64 10.58
N GLU A 6 -0.67 15.88 9.57
CA GLU A 6 -1.33 16.47 8.37
C GLU A 6 -2.49 15.65 7.77
N GLU A 7 -3.25 16.25 6.83
CA GLU A 7 -4.33 15.67 6.01
C GLU A 7 -3.84 14.46 5.19
N CYS A 8 -3.88 13.29 5.80
CA CYS A 8 -3.61 11.99 5.16
C CYS A 8 -4.80 11.06 5.43
N HIS A 9 -5.56 10.73 4.39
CA HIS A 9 -6.84 10.05 4.47
C HIS A 9 -6.79 8.65 3.82
N LEU A 10 -7.64 7.75 4.32
CA LEU A 10 -7.90 6.45 3.71
C LEU A 10 -8.89 6.63 2.55
N ARG A 11 -8.61 5.98 1.42
CA ARG A 11 -9.51 5.91 0.26
C ARG A 11 -9.69 4.46 -0.18
N PRO A 12 -10.92 4.03 -0.52
CA PRO A 12 -11.15 2.72 -1.10
C PRO A 12 -10.55 2.62 -2.52
N VAL A 13 -9.89 1.50 -2.80
CA VAL A 13 -9.34 1.17 -4.12
C VAL A 13 -9.62 -0.30 -4.45
N ILE A 14 -9.53 -0.65 -5.74
CA ILE A 14 -9.72 -2.02 -6.21
C ILE A 14 -8.39 -2.51 -6.80
N HIS A 15 -7.79 -3.51 -6.17
CA HIS A 15 -6.66 -4.23 -6.75
C HIS A 15 -7.16 -5.39 -7.59
N VAL A 16 -6.51 -5.65 -8.72
CA VAL A 16 -6.85 -6.78 -9.59
C VAL A 16 -5.76 -7.83 -9.50
N LEU A 17 -6.05 -8.94 -8.82
CA LEU A 17 -5.15 -10.09 -8.76
C LEU A 17 -5.15 -10.82 -10.09
N LYS A 18 -4.01 -10.78 -10.78
CA LYS A 18 -3.77 -11.50 -12.04
C LYS A 18 -2.88 -12.70 -11.78
N HIS A 19 -3.32 -13.87 -12.23
CA HIS A 19 -2.53 -15.10 -12.18
C HIS A 19 -2.61 -15.80 -13.53
N ALA A 20 -1.49 -16.33 -14.01
CA ALA A 20 -1.42 -16.97 -15.32
C ALA A 20 -2.41 -18.14 -15.42
N GLY A 21 -3.27 -18.11 -16.45
CA GLY A 21 -4.28 -19.15 -16.68
C GLY A 21 -5.53 -19.07 -15.78
N CYS A 22 -5.68 -18.01 -14.98
CA CYS A 22 -6.82 -17.80 -14.10
C CYS A 22 -7.55 -16.49 -14.42
N VAL A 23 -8.82 -16.43 -14.04
CA VAL A 23 -9.66 -15.22 -14.21
C VAL A 23 -9.19 -14.17 -13.22
N PRO A 24 -8.90 -12.92 -13.67
CA PRO A 24 -8.51 -11.85 -12.77
C PRO A 24 -9.57 -11.61 -11.69
N LYS A 25 -9.14 -11.52 -10.44
CA LYS A 25 -10.05 -11.34 -9.30
C LYS A 25 -9.90 -9.92 -8.75
N PRO A 26 -10.95 -9.08 -8.79
CA PRO A 26 -10.94 -7.78 -8.13
C PRO A 26 -11.02 -7.97 -6.61
N ILE A 27 -10.21 -7.21 -5.89
CA ILE A 27 -10.07 -7.29 -4.44
C ILE A 27 -10.22 -5.86 -3.89
N PRO A 28 -11.28 -5.60 -3.12
CA PRO A 28 -11.45 -4.31 -2.46
C PRO A 28 -10.38 -4.16 -1.37
N SER A 29 -9.79 -2.98 -1.30
CA SER A 29 -8.79 -2.63 -0.30
C SER A 29 -8.78 -1.13 -0.09
N PHE A 30 -7.81 -0.65 0.69
CA PHE A 30 -7.63 0.77 0.96
C PHE A 30 -6.24 1.24 0.52
N ALA A 31 -6.16 2.51 0.11
CA ALA A 31 -4.91 3.21 -0.14
C ALA A 31 -4.91 4.52 0.64
N CYS A 32 -3.72 5.08 0.83
CA CYS A 32 -3.54 6.37 1.49
C CYS A 32 -3.38 7.47 0.45
N TYR A 33 -4.01 8.63 0.69
CA TYR A 33 -3.83 9.82 -0.12
C TYR A 33 -3.84 11.06 0.77
N GLY A 34 -3.07 12.08 0.39
CA GLY A 34 -2.99 13.31 1.14
C GLY A 34 -1.63 13.99 1.01
N THR A 35 -1.42 15.00 1.83
CA THR A 35 -0.17 15.75 1.92
C THR A 35 0.45 15.57 3.30
N CYS A 36 1.77 15.69 3.34
CA CYS A 36 2.56 15.52 4.55
C CYS A 36 3.63 16.60 4.64
N SER A 37 3.91 17.05 5.87
CA SER A 37 4.87 18.11 6.14
C SER A 37 6.26 17.68 5.72
N SER A 38 6.96 18.53 4.99
CA SER A 38 8.38 18.36 4.69
C SER A 38 9.10 19.71 4.85
N TYR A 39 10.36 19.67 5.28
CA TYR A 39 11.17 20.87 5.43
C TYR A 39 12.64 20.60 5.10
N VAL A 40 13.31 21.69 4.73
CA VAL A 40 14.76 21.76 4.55
C VAL A 40 15.23 23.07 5.18
N GLN A 41 16.19 22.99 6.11
CA GLN A 41 16.74 24.15 6.80
C GLN A 41 18.25 24.00 7.00
N VAL A 42 18.97 25.11 7.13
CA VAL A 42 20.40 25.07 7.50
C VAL A 42 20.49 24.66 8.97
N SER A 43 21.41 23.74 9.29
CA SER A 43 21.59 23.27 10.67
C SER A 43 22.04 24.41 11.57
N GLY A 44 21.31 24.65 12.66
CA GLY A 44 21.64 25.68 13.65
C GLY A 44 22.97 25.45 14.39
N SER A 45 23.56 24.26 14.26
CA SER A 45 24.85 23.90 14.88
C SER A 45 26.04 23.93 13.91
N LYS A 46 25.80 23.77 12.61
CA LYS A 46 26.85 23.70 11.57
C LYS A 46 26.32 24.33 10.28
N PHE A 47 26.83 25.51 9.93
CA PHE A 47 26.35 26.28 8.77
C PHE A 47 26.53 25.57 7.41
N TRP A 48 27.46 24.61 7.34
CA TRP A 48 27.69 23.79 6.15
C TRP A 48 26.81 22.54 6.07
N GLN A 49 25.98 22.28 7.07
CA GLN A 49 25.07 21.13 7.11
C GLN A 49 23.63 21.56 6.93
N VAL A 50 22.86 20.72 6.23
CA VAL A 50 21.44 20.93 5.96
C VAL A 50 20.65 19.87 6.72
N GLU A 51 19.70 20.31 7.52
CA GLU A 51 18.70 19.46 8.13
C GLU A 51 17.50 19.35 7.20
N ARG A 52 17.00 18.13 7.02
CA ARG A 52 15.88 17.85 6.14
C ARG A 52 14.99 16.79 6.75
N SER A 53 13.69 16.94 6.57
CA SER A 53 12.70 15.93 6.89
C SER A 53 11.65 15.88 5.79
N CYS A 54 11.31 14.67 5.34
CA CYS A 54 10.26 14.44 4.38
C CYS A 54 9.39 13.29 4.89
N MET A 55 8.12 13.59 5.13
CA MET A 55 7.13 12.61 5.55
C MET A 55 6.29 12.21 4.33
N CYS A 56 6.05 10.91 4.16
CA CYS A 56 5.16 10.39 3.12
C CYS A 56 3.86 9.89 3.76
N CYS A 57 2.72 10.16 3.12
CA CYS A 57 1.43 9.58 3.51
C CYS A 57 1.42 8.11 3.06
N GLN A 58 1.76 7.20 3.97
CA GLN A 58 1.92 5.77 3.67
C GLN A 58 0.95 4.90 4.47
N GLU A 59 0.61 3.73 3.91
CA GLU A 59 -0.06 2.67 4.63
C GLU A 59 0.75 2.18 5.84
N MET A 60 0.02 1.79 6.90
CA MET A 60 0.62 1.28 8.13
C MET A 60 0.47 -0.23 8.21
N GLY A 61 1.40 -0.95 7.58
CA GLY A 61 1.48 -2.40 7.68
C GLY A 61 0.97 -3.15 6.46
N GLU A 62 1.31 -4.43 6.44
CA GLU A 62 0.98 -5.38 5.39
C GLU A 62 0.27 -6.58 6.02
N ARG A 63 -0.72 -7.13 5.32
CA ARG A 63 -1.38 -8.38 5.75
C ARG A 63 -1.41 -9.37 4.61
N GLU A 64 -0.82 -10.54 4.85
CA GLU A 64 -0.90 -11.65 3.91
C GLU A 64 -2.28 -12.33 4.02
N ALA A 65 -2.95 -12.51 2.88
CA ALA A 65 -4.21 -13.24 2.81
C ALA A 65 -4.15 -14.35 1.75
N SER A 66 -4.80 -15.48 2.05
CA SER A 66 -4.94 -16.60 1.11
C SER A 66 -6.25 -16.47 0.35
N ILE A 67 -6.17 -16.28 -0.96
CA ILE A 67 -7.34 -16.04 -1.81
C ILE A 67 -7.50 -17.20 -2.80
N ALA A 68 -8.72 -17.75 -2.85
CA ALA A 68 -9.11 -18.68 -3.89
C ALA A 68 -9.41 -17.92 -5.19
N ILE A 69 -8.68 -18.24 -6.25
CA ILE A 69 -8.87 -17.77 -7.62
C ILE A 69 -9.37 -18.90 -8.52
N PHE A 70 -10.18 -18.54 -9.51
CA PHE A 70 -10.77 -19.49 -10.44
C PHE A 70 -9.93 -19.60 -11.72
N CYS A 71 -9.52 -20.82 -12.05
CA CYS A 71 -8.64 -21.16 -13.16
C CYS A 71 -9.33 -22.21 -14.04
N PRO A 72 -10.00 -21.81 -15.14
CA PRO A 72 -10.83 -22.71 -15.93
C PRO A 72 -10.04 -23.83 -16.62
N LYS A 73 -8.75 -23.59 -16.89
CA LYS A 73 -7.86 -24.52 -17.61
C LYS A 73 -7.08 -25.48 -16.70
N GLN A 74 -7.24 -25.40 -15.37
CA GLN A 74 -6.53 -26.25 -14.42
C GLN A 74 -7.50 -27.12 -13.61
N ILE A 75 -7.01 -28.28 -13.18
CA ILE A 75 -7.69 -29.20 -12.27
C ILE A 75 -6.74 -29.37 -11.08
N PRO A 76 -7.08 -28.93 -9.86
CA PRO A 76 -8.34 -28.31 -9.45
C PRO A 76 -8.58 -26.91 -10.05
N ARG A 77 -9.85 -26.58 -10.33
CA ARG A 77 -10.26 -25.29 -10.92
C ARG A 77 -10.09 -24.10 -9.98
N PHE A 78 -9.98 -24.33 -8.67
CA PHE A 78 -9.74 -23.29 -7.69
C PHE A 78 -8.34 -23.44 -7.12
N ARG A 79 -7.56 -22.36 -7.19
CA ARG A 79 -6.21 -22.30 -6.63
C ARG A 79 -6.17 -21.29 -5.50
N LYS A 80 -5.60 -21.66 -4.36
CA LYS A 80 -5.30 -20.72 -3.27
C LYS A 80 -3.96 -20.05 -3.58
N VAL A 81 -3.97 -18.74 -3.71
CA VAL A 81 -2.76 -17.93 -3.89
C VAL A 81 -2.61 -17.07 -2.64
N ARG A 82 -1.40 -17.03 -2.09
CA ARG A 82 -1.05 -16.08 -1.04
C ARG A 82 -0.67 -14.77 -1.69
N HIS A 83 -1.27 -13.69 -1.23
CA HIS A 83 -0.97 -12.37 -1.72
C HIS A 83 -0.89 -11.43 -0.53
N ILE A 84 0.12 -10.57 -0.57
CA ILE A 84 0.33 -9.54 0.45
C ILE A 84 -0.57 -8.37 0.07
N PHE A 85 -1.52 -8.04 0.94
CA PHE A 85 -2.38 -6.87 0.77
C PHE A 85 -1.90 -5.77 1.68
N LEU A 86 -1.84 -4.57 1.12
CA LEU A 86 -1.68 -3.34 1.88
C LEU A 86 -3.06 -3.07 2.53
N LEU A 87 -3.21 -3.61 3.75
CA LEU A 87 -4.32 -3.46 4.71
C LEU A 87 -5.75 -3.60 4.16
N ILE A 88 -6.23 -4.85 4.18
CA ILE A 88 -7.67 -5.17 4.25
C ILE A 88 -8.12 -4.88 5.70
N ILE A 89 -8.96 -3.86 5.91
CA ILE A 89 -9.69 -3.64 7.17
C ILE A 89 -11.15 -3.97 6.94
#